data_AF-A0A6C0JA56-F1
#
_entry.id   AF-A0A6C0JA56-F1
#
_cell.length_a   1.000
_cell.length_b   1.000
_cell.length_c   1.000
_cell.angle_alpha   90.00
_cell.angle_beta   90.00
_cell.angle_gamma   90.00
#
_symmetry.space_group_name_H-M   'P 1'
#
loop_
_entity.id
_entity.type
_entity.pdbx_description
1 polymer ?
#
loop_
_entity_poly.entity_id
_entity_poly.type
_entity_poly.pdbx_seq_one_letter_code
_entity_poly.pdbx_strand_id
1 'polypeptide(L)'
;MTKLKLAFILMCIPCRILIALTPLLVPLYILPYMSIMLFIIGLSFTVLYVGNLRLNAFEGGGNTWWANYRIIHAALYLSAALLALNKQRIAWVPLTADVVLGLLLFIMKQTNSLPN
;
A
#
# COMPACT_ATOMS: atom_id res chain seq x y z
N MET A 1 -17.79 10.75 -11.08
CA MET A 1 -16.95 9.89 -10.22
C MET A 1 -17.29 10.18 -8.76
N THR A 2 -17.62 9.18 -7.93
CA THR A 2 -18.04 9.42 -6.53
C THR A 2 -16.88 10.03 -5.72
N LYS A 3 -17.18 10.93 -4.76
CA LYS A 3 -16.19 11.66 -3.94
C LYS A 3 -15.12 10.75 -3.31
N LEU A 4 -15.49 9.51 -2.96
CA LEU A 4 -14.58 8.52 -2.38
C LEU A 4 -13.59 7.89 -3.37
N LYS A 5 -14.02 7.62 -4.61
CA LYS A 5 -13.11 7.11 -5.66
C LYS A 5 -12.03 8.13 -5.98
N LEU A 6 -12.42 9.42 -5.99
CA LEU A 6 -11.52 10.54 -6.19
C LEU A 6 -10.50 10.64 -5.02
N ALA A 7 -10.93 10.46 -3.78
CA ALA A 7 -10.03 10.47 -2.62
C ALA A 7 -8.97 9.35 -2.67
N PHE A 8 -9.34 8.13 -3.09
CA PHE A 8 -8.39 7.05 -3.26
C PHE A 8 -7.31 7.37 -4.31
N ILE A 9 -7.71 7.86 -5.48
CA ILE A 9 -6.79 8.18 -6.58
C ILE A 9 -5.94 9.42 -6.27
N LEU A 10 -6.49 10.46 -5.63
CA LEU A 10 -5.78 11.73 -5.41
C LEU A 10 -4.94 11.75 -4.12
N MET A 11 -5.26 10.93 -3.13
CA MET A 11 -4.54 10.91 -1.85
C MET A 11 -3.76 9.61 -1.64
N CYS A 12 -4.39 8.45 -1.82
CA CYS A 12 -3.78 7.17 -1.48
C CYS A 12 -2.69 6.77 -2.48
N ILE A 13 -2.98 6.85 -3.79
CA ILE A 13 -2.02 6.48 -4.83
C ILE A 13 -0.79 7.41 -4.82
N PRO A 14 -0.91 8.75 -4.79
CA PRO A 14 0.25 9.62 -4.80
C PRO A 14 1.10 9.46 -3.55
N CYS A 15 0.48 9.27 -2.37
CA CYS A 15 1.22 8.98 -1.15
C CYS A 15 2.04 7.68 -1.26
N ARG A 16 1.46 6.60 -1.81
CA ARG A 16 2.20 5.35 -2.04
C ARG A 16 3.32 5.49 -3.07
N ILE A 17 3.09 6.26 -4.14
CA ILE A 17 4.14 6.56 -5.13
C ILE A 17 5.29 7.32 -4.49
N LEU A 18 5.01 8.34 -3.67
CA LEU A 18 6.03 9.08 -2.94
C LEU A 18 6.85 8.14 -2.05
N ILE A 19 6.20 7.27 -1.28
CA ILE A 19 6.87 6.24 -0.46
C ILE A 19 7.70 5.28 -1.33
N ALA A 20 7.21 4.87 -2.51
CA ALA A 20 7.94 3.97 -3.40
C ALA A 20 9.18 4.62 -4.02
N LEU A 21 9.17 5.93 -4.25
CA LEU A 21 10.28 6.69 -4.81
C LEU A 21 11.33 7.09 -3.76
N THR A 22 10.97 7.19 -2.48
CA THR A 22 11.93 7.61 -1.44
C THR A 22 13.24 6.81 -1.42
N PRO A 23 13.29 5.46 -1.58
CA PRO A 23 14.56 4.73 -1.56
C PRO A 23 15.53 5.09 -2.70
N LEU A 24 14.98 5.63 -3.80
CA LEU A 24 15.75 6.09 -4.96
C LEU A 24 16.31 7.50 -4.74
N LEU A 25 15.58 8.35 -4.01
CA LEU A 25 15.91 9.76 -3.83
C LEU A 25 16.77 10.02 -2.58
N VAL A 26 16.58 9.25 -1.51
CA VAL A 26 17.29 9.48 -0.24
C VAL A 26 18.69 8.85 -0.22
N PRO A 27 19.64 9.41 0.55
CA PRO A 27 20.92 8.76 0.79
C PRO A 27 20.77 7.49 1.63
N LEU A 28 21.71 6.55 1.44
CA LEU A 28 21.63 5.19 2.00
C LEU A 28 21.57 5.14 3.54
N TYR A 29 22.10 6.14 4.23
CA TYR A 29 22.07 6.20 5.69
C TYR A 29 20.67 6.49 6.25
N ILE A 30 19.74 7.02 5.43
CA ILE A 30 18.35 7.30 5.83
C ILE A 30 17.47 6.04 5.70
N LEU A 31 17.85 5.08 4.84
CA LEU A 31 17.06 3.88 4.58
C LEU A 31 16.71 3.06 5.84
N PRO A 32 17.61 2.86 6.83
CA PRO A 32 17.26 2.15 8.04
C PRO A 32 16.20 2.89 8.88
N TYR A 33 16.21 4.22 8.93
CA TYR A 33 15.16 4.98 9.62
C TYR A 33 13.82 4.83 8.89
N MET A 34 13.85 4.83 7.55
CA MET A 34 12.67 4.55 6.73
C MET A 34 12.12 3.13 6.96
N SER A 35 12.99 2.13 7.21
CA SER A 35 12.55 0.77 7.50
C SER A 35 11.63 0.68 8.71
N ILE A 36 11.85 1.50 9.75
CA ILE A 36 11.00 1.55 10.94
C ILE A 36 9.58 1.97 10.53
N MET A 37 9.46 3.02 9.72
CA MET A 37 8.18 3.46 9.19
C MET A 37 7.50 2.37 8.34
N LEU A 38 8.26 1.70 7.46
CA LEU A 38 7.73 0.63 6.62
C LEU A 38 7.28 -0.60 7.42
N PHE A 39 8.00 -0.96 8.49
CA PHE A 39 7.60 -2.02 9.41
C PHE A 39 6.28 -1.70 10.09
N ILE A 40 6.11 -0.46 10.57
CA ILE A 40 4.85 -0.02 11.19
C ILE A 40 3.69 -0.17 10.21
N ILE A 41 3.87 0.25 8.95
CA ILE A 41 2.85 0.11 7.91
C ILE A 41 2.55 -1.36 7.61
N GLY A 42 3.58 -2.18 7.39
CA GLY A 42 3.43 -3.61 7.10
C GLY A 42 2.72 -4.37 8.22
N LEU A 43 3.12 -4.14 9.48
CA LEU A 43 2.48 -4.73 10.65
C LEU A 43 1.04 -4.26 10.82
N SER A 44 0.76 -2.99 10.54
CA SER A 44 -0.61 -2.47 10.58
C SER A 44 -1.51 -3.22 9.59
N PHE A 45 -1.04 -3.52 8.37
CA PHE A 45 -1.79 -4.33 7.43
C PHE A 45 -1.98 -5.77 7.90
N THR A 46 -0.97 -6.39 8.51
CA THR A 46 -1.08 -7.74 9.10
C THR A 46 -2.15 -7.77 10.19
N VAL A 47 -2.14 -6.82 11.13
CA VAL A 47 -3.12 -6.73 12.22
C VAL A 47 -4.53 -6.52 11.66
N LEU A 48 -4.69 -5.63 10.68
CA LEU A 48 -5.98 -5.38 10.04
C LEU A 48 -6.53 -6.60 9.29
N TYR A 49 -5.65 -7.43 8.73
CA TYR A 49 -6.05 -8.67 8.05
C TYR A 49 -6.43 -9.76 9.04
N VAL A 50 -5.53 -10.11 9.97
CA VAL A 50 -5.75 -11.19 10.95
C VAL A 50 -6.93 -10.88 11.87
N GLY A 51 -7.04 -9.63 12.31
CA GLY A 51 -8.12 -9.18 13.19
C GLY A 51 -9.45 -8.92 12.48
N ASN A 52 -9.55 -9.10 11.15
CA ASN A 52 -10.74 -8.75 10.36
C ASN A 52 -11.28 -7.35 10.69
N LEU A 53 -10.38 -6.38 10.91
CA LEU A 53 -10.72 -5.05 11.35
C LEU A 53 -11.09 -4.16 10.16
N ARG A 54 -11.88 -3.10 10.37
CA ARG A 54 -12.26 -2.11 9.33
C ARG A 54 -12.79 -2.77 8.05
N LEU A 55 -13.68 -3.76 8.16
CA LEU A 55 -14.33 -4.36 6.99
C LEU A 55 -15.35 -3.41 6.35
N ASN A 56 -15.99 -2.54 7.14
CA ASN A 56 -16.94 -1.55 6.66
C ASN A 56 -16.36 -0.14 6.74
N ALA A 57 -15.23 0.11 6.06
CA ALA A 57 -14.66 1.44 6.05
C ALA A 57 -15.46 2.37 5.13
N PHE A 58 -15.77 3.58 5.63
CA PHE A 58 -16.41 4.62 4.83
C PHE A 58 -15.65 4.83 3.53
N GLU A 59 -14.33 5.03 3.60
CA GLU A 59 -13.39 5.19 2.47
C GLU A 59 -13.46 4.08 1.40
N GLY A 60 -13.90 2.87 1.78
CA GLY A 60 -14.10 1.74 0.86
C GLY A 60 -15.42 1.78 0.08
N GLY A 61 -16.29 2.75 0.34
CA GLY A 61 -17.65 2.79 -0.20
C GLY A 61 -18.62 1.87 0.55
N GLY A 62 -18.38 1.65 1.85
CA GLY A 62 -19.23 0.84 2.74
C GLY A 62 -18.71 -0.58 2.98
N ASN A 63 -17.99 -1.18 2.02
CA ASN A 63 -17.27 -2.45 2.20
C ASN A 63 -15.83 -2.30 1.69
N THR A 64 -14.85 -2.65 2.52
CA THR A 64 -13.43 -2.58 2.21
C THR A 64 -13.05 -3.69 1.24
N TRP A 65 -13.29 -3.44 -0.05
CA TRP A 65 -13.08 -4.37 -1.15
C TRP A 65 -11.64 -4.92 -1.28
N TRP A 66 -10.65 -4.23 -0.73
CA TRP A 66 -9.25 -4.67 -0.73
C TRP A 66 -8.83 -5.40 0.55
N ALA A 67 -9.75 -5.70 1.48
CA ALA A 67 -9.44 -6.31 2.78
C ALA A 67 -8.67 -7.63 2.64
N ASN A 68 -9.08 -8.49 1.71
CA ASN A 68 -8.43 -9.80 1.49
C ASN A 68 -6.99 -9.66 0.94
N TYR A 69 -6.67 -8.54 0.29
CA TYR A 69 -5.36 -8.30 -0.31
C TYR A 69 -4.38 -7.61 0.67
N ARG A 70 -4.84 -7.24 1.88
CA ARG A 70 -4.00 -6.63 2.93
C ARG A 70 -2.78 -7.47 3.28
N ILE A 71 -2.91 -8.80 3.25
CA ILE A 71 -1.79 -9.70 3.56
C ILE A 71 -0.68 -9.59 2.50
N ILE A 72 -1.04 -9.38 1.23
CA ILE A 72 -0.07 -9.18 0.14
C ILE A 72 0.62 -7.81 0.31
N HIS A 73 -0.15 -6.76 0.60
CA HIS A 73 0.40 -5.44 0.93
C HIS A 73 1.33 -5.51 2.15
N ALA A 74 0.95 -6.24 3.20
CA ALA A 74 1.79 -6.45 4.37
C ALA A 74 3.12 -7.12 4.00
N ALA A 75 3.09 -8.20 3.21
CA ALA A 75 4.29 -8.90 2.77
C ALA A 75 5.22 -7.99 1.95
N LEU A 76 4.67 -7.16 1.06
CA LEU A 76 5.45 -6.20 0.27
C LEU A 76 6.11 -5.13 1.15
N TYR A 77 5.36 -4.53 2.08
CA TYR A 77 5.92 -3.51 2.99
C TYR A 77 6.97 -4.09 3.94
N LEU A 78 6.76 -5.29 4.48
CA LEU A 78 7.75 -5.97 5.33
C LEU A 78 9.01 -6.34 4.55
N SER A 79 8.86 -6.80 3.31
CA SER A 79 10.00 -7.07 2.41
C SER A 79 10.78 -5.79 2.12
N ALA A 80 10.08 -4.69 1.79
CA ALA A 80 10.68 -3.38 1.60
C ALA A 80 11.42 -2.89 2.85
N ALA A 81 10.85 -3.11 4.04
CA ALA A 81 11.45 -2.73 5.31
C ALA A 81 12.76 -3.49 5.56
N LEU A 82 12.79 -4.81 5.31
CA LEU A 82 14.00 -5.63 5.43
C LEU A 82 15.11 -5.18 4.45
N LEU A 83 14.75 -4.87 3.21
CA LEU A 83 15.71 -4.35 2.21
C LEU A 83 16.25 -2.97 2.62
N ALA A 84 15.38 -2.08 3.08
CA ALA A 84 15.75 -0.74 3.53
C ALA A 84 16.62 -0.78 4.80
N LEU A 85 16.35 -1.71 5.73
CA LEU A 85 17.17 -1.93 6.91
C LEU A 85 18.60 -2.34 6.53
N ASN A 86 18.74 -3.18 5.50
CA ASN A 86 20.02 -3.58 4.91
C ASN A 86 20.63 -2.52 3.97
N LYS A 87 20.10 -1.29 3.96
CA LYS A 87 20.55 -0.17 3.12
C LYS A 87 20.54 -0.49 1.62
N GLN A 88 19.66 -1.40 1.18
CA GLN A 88 19.54 -1.77 -0.22
C GLN A 88 18.53 -0.87 -0.92
N ARG A 89 18.98 -0.15 -1.96
CA ARG A 89 18.08 0.71 -2.76
C ARG A 89 16.93 -0.07 -3.38
N ILE A 90 17.12 -1.36 -3.67
CA ILE A 90 16.12 -2.26 -4.25
C ILE A 90 14.83 -2.36 -3.41
N ALA A 91 14.79 -1.82 -2.19
CA ALA A 91 13.56 -1.60 -1.43
C ALA A 91 12.45 -0.86 -2.21
N TRP A 92 12.79 -0.07 -3.25
CA TRP A 92 11.80 0.58 -4.13
C TRP A 92 10.95 -0.43 -4.92
N VAL A 93 11.47 -1.63 -5.21
CA VAL A 93 10.82 -2.66 -6.03
C VAL A 93 9.54 -3.18 -5.36
N PRO A 94 9.56 -3.73 -4.12
CA PRO A 94 8.34 -4.17 -3.45
C PRO A 94 7.35 -3.03 -3.20
N LEU A 95 7.82 -1.80 -2.96
CA LEU A 95 6.93 -0.64 -2.79
C LEU A 95 6.24 -0.25 -4.11
N THR A 96 6.93 -0.39 -5.24
CA THR A 96 6.32 -0.14 -6.56
C THR A 96 5.35 -1.25 -6.92
N ALA A 97 5.67 -2.51 -6.60
CA ALA A 97 4.74 -3.62 -6.75
C ALA A 97 3.45 -3.39 -5.93
N ASP A 98 3.57 -2.79 -4.74
CA ASP A 98 2.43 -2.41 -3.89
C ASP A 98 1.52 -1.37 -4.58
N VAL A 99 2.11 -0.33 -5.20
CA VAL A 99 1.39 0.69 -5.98
C VAL A 99 0.66 0.04 -7.15
N VAL A 100 1.36 -0.80 -7.93
CA VAL A 100 0.79 -1.49 -9.10
C VAL A 100 -0.36 -2.39 -8.67
N LEU A 101 -0.19 -3.18 -7.61
CA LEU A 101 -1.26 -4.01 -7.06
C LEU A 101 -2.46 -3.16 -6.64
N GLY A 102 -2.24 -2.05 -5.93
CA GLY A 102 -3.32 -1.14 -5.52
C GLY A 102 -4.10 -0.57 -6.71
N LEU A 103 -3.41 -0.21 -7.79
CA LEU A 103 -4.02 0.27 -9.03
C LEU A 103 -4.80 -0.83 -9.76
N LEU A 104 -4.23 -2.02 -9.89
CA LEU A 104 -4.88 -3.16 -10.54
C LEU A 104 -6.18 -3.54 -9.83
N LEU A 105 -6.13 -3.67 -8.49
CA LEU A 105 -7.31 -4.01 -7.71
C LEU A 105 -8.39 -2.93 -7.81
N PHE A 106 -8.00 -1.65 -7.88
CA PHE A 106 -8.93 -0.54 -8.10
C PHE A 106 -9.62 -0.62 -9.47
N ILE A 107 -8.86 -0.87 -10.54
CA ILE A 107 -9.41 -1.02 -11.91
C ILE A 107 -10.34 -2.22 -12.00
N MET A 108 -9.96 -3.36 -11.42
CA MET A 108 -10.80 -4.56 -11.37
C MET A 108 -12.11 -4.30 -10.64
N LYS A 109 -12.06 -3.61 -9.49
CA LYS A 109 -13.27 -3.23 -8.74
C LYS A 109 -14.17 -2.31 -9.56
N GLN A 110 -13.61 -1.37 -10.32
CA GLN A 110 -14.38 -0.46 -11.16
C GLN A 110 -15.05 -1.21 -12.33
N THR A 111 -14.33 -2.12 -12.98
CA THR A 111 -14.83 -2.93 -14.11
C THR A 111 -16.01 -3.80 -13.68
N ASN A 112 -15.87 -4.52 -12.55
CA ASN A 112 -16.93 -5.36 -11.99
C ASN A 112 -18.13 -4.58 -11.43
N SER A 113 -18.08 -3.25 -11.40
CA SER A 113 -19.15 -2.38 -10.91
C SER A 113 -19.97 -1.70 -12.03
N LEU A 114 -19.61 -1.92 -13.29
CA LEU A 114 -20.37 -1.47 -14.45
C LEU A 114 -21.40 -2.57 -14.80
N PRO A 115 -22.67 -2.24 -15.09
CA PRO A 115 -23.59 -3.21 -15.67
C PRO A 115 -23.06 -3.62 -17.06
N ASN A 116 -23.05 -4.92 -17.34
CA ASN A 116 -22.81 -5.47 -18.68
C ASN A 116 -23.82 -4.89 -19.68
#